data_AF-A0A2M8C5C9-F1
#
_entry.id   AF-A0A2M8C5C9-F1
#
_cell.length_a   1.000
_cell.length_b   1.000
_cell.length_c   1.000
_cell.angle_alpha   90.00
_cell.angle_beta   90.00
_cell.angle_gamma   90.00
#
_symmetry.space_group_name_H-M   'P 1'
#
loop_
_entity.id
_entity.type
_entity.pdbx_description
1 polymer ?
#
loop_
_entity_poly.entity_id
_entity_poly.type
_entity_poly.pdbx_seq_one_letter_code
_entity_poly.pdbx_strand_id
1 'polypeptide(L)'
;MDKEELEQKIWENHQSTKSGWRATNKLHNYLRMKSKGYYHWHNKPYTSFLHYSLAILIVALFFFFMAATITIYGFEKYITWLEGVV
;
A
#
# COMPACT_ATOMS: atom_id res chain seq x y z
N MET A 1 16.71 -9.25 28.74
CA MET A 1 16.81 -9.10 27.29
C MET A 1 18.26 -9.33 26.95
N ASP A 2 18.52 -10.36 26.16
CA ASP A 2 19.88 -10.72 25.76
C ASP A 2 20.45 -9.67 24.79
N LYS A 3 21.77 -9.59 24.66
CA LYS A 3 22.44 -8.64 23.77
C LYS A 3 21.95 -8.80 22.33
N GLU A 4 21.82 -10.04 21.86
CA GLU A 4 21.34 -10.36 20.52
C GLU A 4 19.89 -9.90 20.30
N GLU A 5 19.03 -10.07 21.31
CA GLU A 5 17.62 -9.64 21.25
C GLU A 5 17.50 -8.11 21.18
N LEU A 6 18.38 -7.39 21.88
CA LEU A 6 18.46 -5.93 21.82
C LEU A 6 18.95 -5.46 20.43
N GLU A 7 20.01 -6.08 19.89
CA GLU A 7 20.54 -5.74 18.56
C GLU A 7 19.51 -5.99 17.47
N GLN A 8 18.77 -7.09 17.54
CA GLN A 8 17.69 -7.38 16.61
C GLN A 8 16.57 -6.33 16.67
N LYS A 9 16.13 -5.92 17.87
CA LYS A 9 15.12 -4.87 18.03
C LYS A 9 15.59 -3.51 17.50
N ILE A 10 16.87 -3.17 17.70
CA ILE A 10 17.47 -1.94 17.14
C ILE A 10 17.48 -2.01 15.61
N TRP A 11 17.86 -3.15 15.05
CA TRP A 11 17.86 -3.37 13.60
C TRP A 11 16.45 -3.26 13.01
N GLU A 12 15.47 -3.93 13.61
CA GLU A 12 14.06 -3.87 13.19
C GLU A 12 13.52 -2.44 13.22
N ASN A 13 13.84 -1.68 14.26
CA ASN A 13 13.46 -0.26 14.37
C ASN A 13 14.17 0.62 13.32
N HIS A 14 15.45 0.34 13.03
CA HIS A 14 16.18 1.05 11.98
C HIS A 14 15.62 0.75 10.59
N GLN A 15 15.14 -0.47 10.33
CA GLN A 15 14.52 -0.83 9.06
C GLN A 15 13.10 -0.26 8.92
N SER A 16 12.29 -0.26 10.00
CA SER A 16 10.94 0.32 9.98
C SER A 16 10.94 1.84 9.76
N THR A 17 12.05 2.50 10.11
CA THR A 17 12.22 3.95 9.92
C THR A 17 12.79 4.35 8.57
N LYS A 18 13.12 3.40 7.69
CA LYS A 18 13.52 3.70 6.30
C LYS A 18 12.28 3.83 5.42
N SER A 19 12.18 4.94 4.70
CA SER A 19 11.20 5.04 3.62
C SER A 19 11.71 4.27 2.40
N GLY A 20 10.85 3.43 1.82
CA GLY A 20 11.15 2.66 0.60
C GLY A 20 11.31 3.54 -0.64
N TRP A 21 10.92 4.82 -0.58
CA TRP A 21 10.96 5.74 -1.71
C TRP A 21 11.91 6.91 -1.45
N ARG A 22 13.09 6.88 -2.07
CA ARG A 22 14.15 7.88 -1.84
C ARG A 22 13.71 9.32 -2.08
N ALA A 23 12.89 9.56 -3.10
CA ALA A 23 12.38 10.89 -3.43
C ALA A 23 11.51 11.51 -2.32
N THR A 24 10.79 10.69 -1.54
CA THR A 24 9.90 11.19 -0.48
C THR A 24 10.57 11.22 0.89
N ASN A 25 11.82 10.74 1.03
CA ASN A 25 12.51 10.65 2.31
C ASN A 25 12.56 11.98 3.08
N LYS A 26 12.80 13.10 2.40
CA LYS A 26 12.84 14.43 3.04
C LYS A 26 11.49 14.79 3.66
N LEU A 27 10.42 14.63 2.88
CA LEU A 27 9.05 14.91 3.34
C LEU A 27 8.63 13.93 4.45
N HIS A 28 8.94 12.66 4.27
CA HIS A 28 8.62 11.59 5.22
C HIS A 28 9.29 11.83 6.58
N ASN A 29 10.58 12.19 6.59
CA ASN A 29 11.31 12.54 7.81
C ASN A 29 10.77 13.84 8.42
N TYR A 30 10.44 14.85 7.60
CA TYR A 30 9.81 16.08 8.06
C TYR A 30 8.48 15.82 8.79
N LEU A 31 7.59 15.04 8.19
CA LEU A 31 6.30 14.65 8.78
C LEU A 31 6.49 13.87 10.08
N ARG A 32 7.49 12.99 10.14
CA ARG A 32 7.84 12.24 11.35
C ARG A 32 8.32 13.14 12.48
N MET A 33 9.06 14.19 12.19
CA MET A 33 9.50 15.16 13.21
C MET A 33 8.39 16.10 13.65
N LYS A 34 7.44 16.44 12.77
CA LYS A 34 6.41 17.45 13.03
C LYS A 34 5.11 16.89 13.60
N SER A 35 4.72 15.68 13.20
CA SER A 35 3.46 15.07 13.62
C SER A 35 3.69 13.93 14.60
N LYS A 36 3.23 14.11 15.85
CA LYS A 36 3.25 13.07 16.89
C LYS A 36 2.52 11.81 16.46
N GLY A 37 1.39 11.96 15.77
CA GLY A 37 0.63 10.83 15.24
C GLY A 37 1.39 10.08 14.16
N TYR A 38 2.01 10.81 13.22
CA TYR A 38 2.82 10.22 12.15
C TYR A 38 4.05 9.51 12.72
N TYR A 39 4.73 10.13 13.70
CA TYR A 39 5.82 9.51 14.45
C TYR A 39 5.38 8.23 15.14
N HIS A 40 4.31 8.29 15.94
CA HIS A 40 3.81 7.14 16.70
C HIS A 40 3.38 6.00 15.79
N TRP A 41 2.72 6.31 14.68
CA TRP A 41 2.40 5.33 13.64
C TRP A 41 3.69 4.67 13.13
N HIS A 42 4.69 5.46 12.74
CA HIS A 42 5.90 4.95 12.09
C HIS A 42 6.90 4.27 13.04
N ASN A 43 6.68 4.36 14.35
CA ASN A 43 7.52 3.71 15.35
C ASN A 43 7.05 2.29 15.72
N LYS A 44 5.98 1.79 15.09
CA LYS A 44 5.45 0.44 15.34
C LYS A 44 5.99 -0.56 14.31
N PRO A 45 6.41 -1.77 14.71
CA PRO A 45 7.05 -2.74 13.81
C PRO A 45 6.11 -3.22 12.69
N TYR A 46 4.80 -3.24 12.92
CA TYR A 46 3.80 -3.67 11.93
C TYR A 46 3.46 -2.61 10.88
N THR A 47 3.95 -1.37 11.03
CA THR A 47 3.58 -0.27 10.13
C THR A 47 4.02 -0.49 8.69
N SER A 48 5.21 -1.06 8.50
CA SER A 48 5.69 -1.40 7.15
C SER A 48 4.78 -2.45 6.51
N PHE A 49 4.39 -3.47 7.26
CA PHE A 49 3.43 -4.48 6.80
C PHE A 49 2.10 -3.83 6.37
N LEU A 50 1.53 -2.95 7.20
CA LEU A 50 0.29 -2.24 6.87
C LEU A 50 0.39 -1.41 5.58
N HIS A 51 1.52 -0.72 5.34
CA HIS A 51 1.73 0.03 4.10
C HIS A 51 1.71 -0.89 2.88
N TYR A 52 2.45 -2.01 2.93
CA TYR A 52 2.49 -2.95 1.80
C TYR A 52 1.17 -3.67 1.60
N SER A 53 0.49 -4.08 2.68
CA SER A 53 -0.84 -4.68 2.59
C SER A 53 -1.85 -3.74 1.95
N LEU A 54 -1.84 -2.45 2.33
CA LEU A 54 -2.72 -1.45 1.74
C LEU A 54 -2.38 -1.21 0.26
N ALA A 55 -1.09 -1.14 -0.08
CA ALA A 55 -0.67 -0.99 -1.47
C ALA A 55 -1.12 -2.17 -2.34
N ILE A 56 -0.97 -3.41 -1.86
CA ILE A 56 -1.45 -4.63 -2.53
C ILE A 56 -2.96 -4.58 -2.71
N LEU A 57 -3.70 -4.19 -1.66
CA LEU A 57 -5.16 -4.09 -1.72
C LEU A 57 -5.60 -3.06 -2.77
N ILE A 58 -4.98 -1.88 -2.80
CA ILE A 58 -5.29 -0.83 -3.80
C ILE A 58 -5.03 -1.34 -5.22
N VAL A 59 -3.90 -2.00 -5.45
CA VAL A 59 -3.56 -2.59 -6.75
C VAL A 59 -4.57 -3.67 -7.15
N ALA A 60 -4.94 -4.55 -6.23
CA ALA A 60 -5.94 -5.60 -6.46
C ALA A 60 -7.32 -5.01 -6.82
N LEU A 61 -7.77 -4.00 -6.07
CA LEU A 61 -9.03 -3.30 -6.34
C LEU A 61 -8.99 -2.60 -7.70
N PHE A 62 -7.88 -1.96 -8.05
CA PHE A 62 -7.70 -1.33 -9.36
C PHE A 62 -7.91 -2.34 -10.51
N PHE A 63 -7.25 -3.50 -10.45
CA PHE A 63 -7.42 -4.55 -11.47
C PHE A 63 -8.83 -5.13 -11.48
N PHE A 64 -9.43 -5.34 -10.31
CA PHE A 64 -10.81 -5.81 -10.20
C PHE A 64 -11.80 -4.86 -10.90
N PHE A 65 -11.72 -3.56 -10.61
CA PHE A 65 -12.58 -2.57 -11.26
C PHE A 65 -12.34 -2.48 -12.77
N MET A 66 -11.08 -2.55 -13.20
CA MET A 66 -10.76 -2.60 -14.63
C MET A 66 -11.43 -3.80 -15.32
N ALA A 67 -11.30 -5.00 -14.75
CA ALA A 67 -11.86 -6.23 -15.31
C ALA A 67 -13.40 -6.20 -15.30
N ALA A 68 -14.01 -5.71 -14.22
CA ALA A 68 -15.45 -5.51 -14.12
C ALA A 68 -15.96 -4.57 -15.22
N THR A 69 -15.27 -3.43 -15.41
CA THR A 69 -15.61 -2.44 -16.44
C THR A 69 -15.53 -3.04 -17.84
N ILE A 70 -14.45 -3.75 -18.18
CA ILE A 70 -14.29 -4.44 -19.48
C ILE A 70 -15.40 -5.47 -19.69
N THR A 71 -15.72 -6.26 -18.66
CA THR A 71 -16.77 -7.28 -18.73
C THR A 71 -18.13 -6.67 -18.98
N ILE A 72 -18.47 -5.60 -18.26
CA ILE A 72 -19.76 -4.89 -18.41
C ILE A 72 -19.88 -4.31 -19.81
N TYR A 73 -18.89 -3.54 -20.29
CA TYR A 73 -18.92 -2.97 -21.64
C TYR A 73 -18.94 -4.05 -22.73
N GLY A 74 -18.20 -5.14 -22.54
CA GLY A 74 -18.22 -6.28 -23.45
C GLY A 74 -19.59 -6.95 -23.52
N PHE A 75 -20.24 -7.13 -22.36
CA PHE A 75 -21.58 -7.69 -22.26
C PHE A 75 -22.63 -6.77 -22.90
N GLU A 76 -22.59 -5.46 -22.64
CA GLU A 76 -23.48 -4.48 -23.28
C GLU A 76 -23.36 -4.50 -24.80
N LYS A 77 -22.13 -4.53 -25.33
CA LYS A 77 -21.90 -4.67 -26.77
C LYS A 77 -22.45 -5.98 -27.34
N TYR A 78 -22.30 -7.07 -26.60
CA TYR A 78 -22.82 -8.38 -27.01
C TYR A 78 -24.34 -8.38 -27.09
N ILE A 79 -25.03 -7.82 -26.09
CA ILE A 79 -26.49 -7.67 -26.08
C ILE A 79 -26.96 -6.78 -27.24
N THR A 80 -26.32 -5.63 -27.44
CA THR A 80 -26.65 -4.71 -28.55
C THR A 80 -26.48 -5.40 -29.92
N TRP A 81 -25.44 -6.22 -30.07
CA TRP A 81 -25.24 -7.00 -31.30
C TRP A 81 -26.35 -8.03 -31.52
N LEU A 82 -26.78 -8.75 -30.48
CA LEU A 82 -27.89 -9.69 -30.57
C LEU A 82 -29.20 -8.99 -30.99
N GLU A 83 -29.51 -7.84 -30.38
CA GLU A 83 -30.71 -7.05 -30.71
C GLU A 83 -30.69 -6.51 -32.15
N GLY A 84 -29.52 -6.28 -32.74
CA GLY A 84 -29.39 -5.83 -34.12
C GLY A 84 -29.42 -6.94 -35.18
N VAL A 85 -29.33 -8.21 -34.77
CA VAL A 85 -29.34 -9.38 -35.67
C VAL A 85 -30.70 -10.10 -35.69
N VAL A 86 -31.51 -9.93 -34.65
CA VAL A 86 -32.91 -10.42 -34.56
C VAL A 86 -33.87 -9.43 -35.19
#